data_AF-I1CCT1-F1
#
_entry.id   AF-I1CCT1-F1
#
_cell.length_a   1.000
_cell.length_b   1.000
_cell.length_c   1.000
_cell.angle_alpha   90.00
_cell.angle_beta   90.00
_cell.angle_gamma   90.00
#
_symmetry.space_group_name_H-M   'P 1'
#
loop_
_entity.id
_entity.type
_entity.pdbx_description
1 polymer ?
#
loop_
_entity_poly.entity_id
_entity_poly.type
_entity_poly.pdbx_seq_one_letter_code
_entity_poly.pdbx_strand_id
1 'polypeptide(L)' 'MRHPSYFGFFWWALGAQLLLLNPVCFVGFIFVLQKFFSDRIAYEEHTLQRFFGQEWIEYKAKTPTWMPFI' A
#
# COMPACT_ATOMS: atom_id res chain seq x y z
N MET A 1 -9.32 5.02 -5.31
CA MET A 1 -8.00 4.66 -4.75
C MET A 1 -8.00 5.01 -3.28
N ARG A 2 -7.92 4.02 -2.39
CA ARG A 2 -8.05 4.24 -0.94
C ARG A 2 -6.86 4.91 -0.27
N HIS A 3 -5.66 4.69 -0.79
CA HIS A 3 -4.44 5.26 -0.20
C HIS A 3 -3.52 5.84 -1.29
N PRO A 4 -3.86 7.01 -1.86
CA PRO A 4 -3.04 7.63 -2.91
C PRO A 4 -1.62 7.97 -2.43
N SER A 5 -1.45 8.29 -1.14
CA SER A 5 -0.13 8.57 -0.55
C SER A 5 0.78 7.34 -0.51
N TYR A 6 0.23 6.13 -0.29
CA TYR A 6 1.02 4.89 -0.29
C TYR A 6 1.50 4.54 -1.69
N PHE A 7 0.67 4.77 -2.70
CA PHE A 7 1.07 4.62 -4.10
C PHE A 7 2.24 5.55 -4.48
N GLY A 8 2.14 6.83 -4.08
CA GLY A 8 3.22 7.80 -4.30
C GLY A 8 4.51 7.41 -3.58
N PHE A 9 4.42 6.95 -2.33
CA PHE A 9 5.58 6.50 -1.56
C PHE A 9 6.24 5.26 -2.17
N PHE A 10 5.44 4.31 -2.65
CA PHE A 10 5.95 3.11 -3.33
C PHE A 10 6.78 3.49 -4.56
N TRP A 11 6.24 4.36 -5.43
CA TRP A 11 6.96 4.79 -6.64
C TRP A 11 8.18 5.66 -6.33
N TRP A 12 8.08 6.52 -5.31
CA TRP A 12 9.19 7.35 -4.84
C TRP A 12 10.35 6.49 -4.30
N ALA A 13 10.06 5.50 -3.46
CA ALA A 13 11.07 4.61 -2.89
C ALA A 13 11.75 3.75 -3.97
N LEU A 14 10.99 3.27 -4.96
CA LEU A 14 11.54 2.58 -6.12
C LEU A 14 12.41 3.49 -6.99
N GLY A 15 11.98 4.73 -7.23
CA GLY A 15 12.74 5.74 -7.95
C GLY A 15 14.07 6.07 -7.26
N ALA A 16 14.09 6.14 -5.92
CA ALA A 16 15.31 6.34 -5.14
C ALA A 16 16.30 5.19 -5.31
N GLN A 17 15.83 3.93 -5.26
CA GLN A 17 16.69 2.75 -5.48
C GLN A 17 17.21 2.67 -6.92
N LEU A 18 16.41 3.11 -7.90
CA LEU A 18 16.80 3.18 -9.31
C LEU A 18 17.89 4.25 -9.55
N LEU A 19 17.77 5.40 -8.88
CA LEU A 19 18.78 6.48 -8.89
C LEU A 19 20.14 6.03 -8.35
N LEU A 20 20.13 5.16 -7.33
CA LEU A 20 21.33 4.56 -6.74
C LEU A 20 21.93 3.41 -7.57
N LEU A 21 21.30 3.04 -8.70
CA LEU A 21 21.72 1.94 -9.58
C LEU A 21 21.93 0.61 -8.83
N ASN A 22 21.10 0.32 -7.83
CA ASN A 22 21.20 -0.91 -7.03
C ASN A 22 20.03 -1.87 -7.33
N PRO A 23 20.13 -2.71 -8.38
CA PRO A 23 19.03 -3.56 -8.84
C PRO A 23 18.65 -4.66 -7.84
N VAL A 24 19.60 -5.11 -7.01
CA VAL A 24 19.35 -6.11 -5.96
C VAL A 24 18.51 -5.51 -4.84
N CYS A 25 18.89 -4.31 -4.38
CA CYS A 25 18.11 -3.58 -3.39
C CYS A 25 16.75 -3.13 -3.93
N PHE A 26 16.64 -2.79 -5.22
CA PHE A 26 15.37 -2.45 -5.86
C PHE A 26 14.33 -3.58 -5.73
N VAL A 27 14.70 -4.81 -6.08
CA VAL A 27 13.79 -5.97 -5.97
C VAL A 27 13.45 -6.25 -4.51
N GLY A 28 14.44 -6.20 -3.61
CA GLY A 28 14.19 -6.36 -2.17
C GLY A 28 13.22 -5.30 -1.62
N PHE A 29 13.37 -4.04 -2.03
CA PHE A 29 12.47 -2.96 -1.63
C PHE A 29 11.05 -3.15 -2.15
N ILE A 30 10.84 -3.67 -3.37
CA ILE A 30 9.50 -4.01 -3.86
C ILE A 30 8.82 -4.97 -2.89
N PHE A 31 9.47 -6.09 -2.57
CA PHE A 31 8.87 -7.11 -1.70
C PHE A 31 8.63 -6.60 -0.27
N VAL A 32 9.59 -5.86 0.29
CA VAL A 32 9.47 -5.30 1.64
C VAL A 32 8.35 -4.26 1.71
N LEU A 33 8.29 -3.32 0.76
CA LEU A 33 7.24 -2.30 0.71
C LEU A 33 5.87 -2.94 0.48
N GLN A 34 5.76 -3.93 -0.40
CA GLN A 34 4.52 -4.68 -0.61
C GLN A 34 4.03 -5.32 0.68
N LYS A 35 4.89 -6.06 1.39
CA LYS A 35 4.53 -6.70 2.65
C LYS A 35 4.16 -5.66 3.72
N PHE A 36 4.92 -4.58 3.82
CA PHE A 36 4.68 -3.51 4.79
C PHE A 36 3.36 -2.80 4.54
N PHE A 37 3.05 -2.43 3.29
CA PHE A 37 1.78 -1.78 2.95
C PHE A 37 0.59 -2.71 3.10
N SER A 38 0.73 -4.00 2.75
CA SER A 38 -0.33 -4.98 2.96
C SER A 38 -0.69 -5.12 4.44
N ASP A 39 0.31 -5.28 5.30
CA ASP A 39 0.11 -5.41 6.75
C ASP A 39 -0.46 -4.11 7.38
N ARG A 40 0.06 -2.96 6.95
CA ARG A 40 -0.45 -1.65 7.39
C ARG A 40 -1.89 -1.41 7.00
N ILE A 41 -2.25 -1.68 5.75
CA ILE A 41 -3.62 -1.52 5.26
C ILE A 41 -4.55 -2.49 6.00
N ALA A 42 -4.15 -3.74 6.23
CA ALA A 42 -4.98 -4.69 6.97
C ALA A 42 -5.26 -4.20 8.41
N TYR A 43 -4.26 -3.65 9.09
CA TYR A 43 -4.43 -3.07 10.42
C TYR A 43 -5.31 -1.81 10.41
N GLU A 44 -5.12 -0.93 9.43
CA GLU A 44 -5.90 0.30 9.26
C GLU A 44 -7.36 -0.02 8.92
N GLU A 45 -7.60 -0.99 8.04
CA GLU A 45 -8.94 -1.48 7.70
C GLU A 45 -9.64 -2.12 8.89
N HIS A 46 -8.94 -2.91 9.72
CA HIS A 46 -9.52 -3.49 10.93
C HIS A 46 -9.94 -2.40 11.93
N THR A 47 -9.14 -1.34 12.05
CA THR A 47 -9.45 -0.20 12.91
C THR A 47 -10.64 0.60 12.35
N LEU A 48 -10.64 0.89 11.05
CA LEU A 48 -11.72 1.62 10.38
C LEU A 48 -13.03 0.83 10.36
N GLN A 49 -12.98 -0.50 10.21
CA GLN A 49 -14.14 -1.36 10.35
C GLN A 49 -14.70 -1.33 11.78
N ARG A 50 -13.84 -1.22 12.80
CA ARG A 50 -14.29 -1.08 14.20
C ARG A 50 -14.93 0.29 14.48
N PHE A 51 -14.45 1.35 13.84
CA PHE A 51 -14.98 2.72 14.02
C PHE A 51 -16.24 3.01 13.19
N PHE A 52 -16.28 2.57 11.92
CA PHE A 52 -17.33 2.92 10.95
C PHE A 52 -18.24 1.74 10.57
N GLY A 53 -17.88 0.51 10.95
CA GLY A 53 -18.74 -0.67 10.76
C GLY A 53 -19.17 -0.90 9.31
N GLN A 54 -20.48 -0.81 9.09
CA GLN A 54 -21.13 -1.13 7.82
C GLN A 54 -20.83 -0.10 6.71
N GLU A 55 -20.68 1.18 7.05
CA GLU A 55 -20.37 2.24 6.08
C GLU A 55 -18.99 2.03 5.46
N TRP A 56 -18.04 1.49 6.23
CA TRP A 56 -16.70 1.14 5.74
C TRP A 56 -16.71 -0.03 4.75
N ILE A 57 -17.60 -1.01 4.96
CA ILE A 57 -17.75 -2.18 4.09
C ILE A 57 -18.31 -1.75 2.73
N GLU A 58 -19.31 -0.87 2.72
CA GLU A 58 -19.87 -0.33 1.47
C GLU A 58 -18.86 0.55 0.73
N TYR A 59 -18.08 1.35 1.47
CA TYR A 59 -16.99 2.14 0.89
C TYR A 59 -15.86 1.26 0.33
N LYS A 60 -15.56 0.12 0.99
CA LYS A 60 -14.61 -0.90 0.50
C LYS A 60 -14.98 -1.47 -0.84
N ALA A 61 -16.23 -1.87 -0.98
CA ALA A 61 -16.73 -2.48 -2.21
C ALA A 61 -16.61 -1.55 -3.42
N LYS A 62 -16.76 -0.23 -3.22
CA LYS A 62 -16.71 0.77 -4.29
C LYS A 62 -15.29 1.26 -4.63
N THR A 63 -14.32 1.05 -3.74
CA THR A 63 -13.02 1.74 -3.80
C THR A 63 -11.84 0.77 -3.73
N PRO A 64 -11.37 0.23 -4.87
CA PRO A 64 -10.19 -0.62 -4.89
C PRO A 64 -8.91 0.18 -4.55
N THR A 65 -7.92 -0.54 -4.04
CA THR A 65 -6.64 0.03 -3.58
C THR A 65 -5.67 0.30 -4.75
N TRP A 66 -5.86 -0.34 -5.91
CA TRP A 66 -5.04 -0.21 -7.13
C TRP A 66 -3.54 -0.47 -6.94
N MET A 67 -3.12 -0.95 -5.77
CA MET A 67 -1.73 -1.33 -5.52
C MET A 67 -1.47 -2.69 -6.16
N PRO A 68 -0.41 -2.84 -6.98
CA PRO A 68 -0.07 -4.12 -7.55
C PRO A 68 0.26 -5.08 -6.40
N PHE A 69 -0.47 -6.21 -6.35
CA PHE A 69 -0.37 -7.27 -5.34
C PHE A 69 -1.05 -7.00 -3.97
N ILE A 70 -1.98 -6.03 -3.84
CA ILE A 70 -2.82 -5.78 -2.65
C ILE A 70 -4.30 -5.62 -3.01
#